data_AF-A0AA35WX69-F1
#
_entry.id   AF-A0AA35WX69-F1
#
_cell.length_a   1.000
_cell.length_b   1.000
_cell.length_c   1.000
_cell.angle_alpha   90.00
_cell.angle_beta   90.00
_cell.angle_gamma   90.00
#
_symmetry.space_group_name_H-M   'P 1'
#
loop_
_entity.id
_entity.type
_entity.pdbx_description
1 polymer ?
#
loop_
_entity_poly.entity_id
_entity_poly.type
_entity_poly.pdbx_seq_one_letter_code
_entity_poly.pdbx_strand_id
1 'polypeptide(L)'
;MATASVDQATLKRTIDTLSKIIKKPPLTEKLLNRPPFRYIHDIIREISKATGFFDGLYTGAELDAKSFQDKESKIAFLQKTIDVLSFVQGEVVRVRASKIVAGQEAEKTNELLQLLSIAILKKSDSGEAIRRILNGERPVHKRR
;
A
#
# COMPACT_ATOMS: atom_id res chain seq x y z
N MET A 1 27.61 -9.17 -6.87
CA MET A 1 26.68 -8.09 -6.45
C MET A 1 25.27 -8.59 -6.74
N ALA A 2 24.57 -9.11 -5.74
CA ALA A 2 23.22 -9.66 -5.94
C ALA A 2 22.27 -8.48 -6.21
N THR A 3 21.77 -8.41 -7.44
CA THR A 3 20.64 -7.54 -7.78
C THR A 3 19.48 -7.95 -6.88
N ALA A 4 18.97 -7.01 -6.07
CA ALA A 4 17.78 -7.22 -5.24
C ALA A 4 16.56 -7.41 -6.16
N SER A 5 16.42 -8.62 -6.68
CA SER A 5 15.29 -9.06 -7.49
C SER A 5 14.24 -9.59 -6.53
N VAL A 6 13.01 -9.09 -6.64
CA VAL A 6 11.90 -9.59 -5.82
C VAL A 6 11.70 -11.06 -6.18
N ASP A 7 11.57 -11.91 -5.16
CA ASP A 7 11.37 -13.34 -5.36
C ASP A 7 10.14 -13.62 -6.26
N GLN A 8 10.29 -14.55 -7.21
CA GLN A 8 9.23 -14.86 -8.18
C GLN A 8 7.96 -15.40 -7.51
N ALA A 9 8.07 -16.16 -6.42
CA ALA A 9 6.90 -16.64 -5.70
C ALA A 9 6.15 -15.46 -5.03
N THR A 10 6.89 -14.47 -4.51
CA THR A 10 6.32 -13.22 -3.98
C THR A 10 5.57 -12.45 -5.08
N LEU A 11 6.19 -12.27 -6.26
CA LEU A 11 5.55 -11.59 -7.39
C LEU A 11 4.26 -12.28 -7.82
N LYS A 12 4.31 -13.60 -8.05
CA LYS A 12 3.14 -14.40 -8.43
C LYS A 12 2.02 -14.31 -7.40
N ARG A 13 2.36 -14.37 -6.11
CA ARG A 13 1.40 -14.24 -5.00
C ARG A 13 0.75 -12.86 -4.96
N THR A 14 1.54 -11.79 -5.15
CA THR A 14 1.02 -10.42 -5.25
C THR A 14 0.04 -10.30 -6.42
N ILE A 15 0.39 -10.85 -7.59
CA ILE A 15 -0.45 -10.81 -8.79
C ILE A 15 -1.75 -11.60 -8.57
N ASP A 16 -1.68 -12.83 -8.07
CA ASP A 16 -2.86 -13.68 -7.84
C ASP A 16 -3.83 -13.06 -6.81
N THR A 17 -3.30 -12.48 -5.73
CA THR A 17 -4.14 -11.86 -4.69
C THR A 17 -4.75 -10.54 -5.15
N LEU A 18 -3.98 -9.66 -5.79
CA LEU A 18 -4.48 -8.38 -6.31
C LEU A 18 -5.45 -8.56 -7.47
N SER A 19 -5.20 -9.51 -8.38
CA SER A 19 -6.06 -9.75 -9.56
C SER A 19 -7.48 -10.20 -9.21
N LYS A 20 -7.69 -10.75 -8.00
CA LYS A 20 -9.01 -11.07 -7.45
C LYS A 20 -9.80 -9.85 -7.00
N ILE A 21 -9.11 -8.74 -6.73
CA ILE A 21 -9.70 -7.50 -6.20
C ILE A 21 -9.82 -6.44 -7.29
N ILE A 22 -8.76 -6.26 -8.09
CA ILE A 22 -8.66 -5.25 -9.14
C ILE A 22 -8.31 -5.89 -10.48
N LYS A 23 -8.89 -5.36 -11.58
CA LYS A 23 -8.59 -5.79 -12.95
C LYS A 23 -7.60 -4.86 -13.67
N LYS A 24 -7.39 -3.65 -13.15
CA LYS A 24 -6.50 -2.62 -13.69
C LYS A 24 -5.79 -1.96 -12.50
N PRO A 25 -4.53 -1.49 -12.64
CA PRO A 25 -3.60 -1.59 -13.77
C PRO A 25 -3.01 -3.01 -13.99
N PRO A 26 -2.31 -3.29 -15.10
CA PRO A 26 -1.73 -4.61 -15.36
C PRO A 26 -0.68 -5.00 -14.31
N LEU A 27 -0.91 -6.15 -13.66
CA LEU A 27 -0.07 -6.71 -12.61
C LEU A 27 1.05 -7.56 -13.24
N THR A 28 2.14 -6.91 -13.65
CA THR A 28 3.29 -7.58 -14.29
C THR A 28 4.50 -7.61 -13.38
N GLU A 29 5.29 -8.69 -13.48
CA GLU A 29 6.53 -8.87 -12.71
C GLU A 29 7.52 -7.71 -12.91
N LYS A 30 7.54 -7.11 -14.11
CA LYS A 30 8.42 -5.98 -14.45
C LYS A 30 8.07 -4.73 -13.63
N LEU A 31 6.78 -4.43 -13.48
CA LEU A 31 6.30 -3.30 -12.67
C LEU A 31 6.46 -3.59 -11.18
N LEU A 32 6.20 -4.82 -10.74
CA LEU A 32 6.34 -5.19 -9.33
C LEU A 32 7.80 -5.30 -8.86
N ASN A 33 8.76 -5.54 -9.77
CA ASN A 33 10.20 -5.48 -9.45
C ASN A 33 10.70 -4.06 -9.18
N ARG A 34 10.12 -3.05 -9.86
CA ARG A 34 10.42 -1.63 -9.63
C ARG A 34 9.15 -0.79 -9.75
N PRO A 35 8.28 -0.82 -8.73
CA PRO A 35 6.97 -0.19 -8.82
C PRO A 35 7.13 1.34 -8.77
N PRO A 36 6.80 2.07 -9.85
CA PRO A 36 6.79 3.51 -9.81
C PRO A 36 5.66 4.01 -8.91
N PHE A 37 5.82 5.18 -8.28
CA PHE A 37 4.80 5.74 -7.37
C PHE A 37 3.40 5.79 -8.02
N ARG A 38 3.32 6.21 -9.29
CA ARG A 38 2.06 6.26 -10.04
C ARG A 38 1.36 4.90 -10.09
N TYR A 39 2.11 3.82 -10.29
CA TYR A 39 1.55 2.48 -10.34
C TYR A 39 0.99 2.02 -8.99
N ILE A 40 1.71 2.32 -7.90
CA ILE A 40 1.25 2.01 -6.54
C ILE A 40 -0.01 2.83 -6.20
N HIS A 41 -0.03 4.10 -6.59
CA HIS A 41 -1.18 4.98 -6.42
C HIS A 41 -2.41 4.45 -7.18
N ASP A 42 -2.25 4.10 -8.46
CA ASP A 42 -3.33 3.52 -9.27
C ASP A 42 -3.89 2.23 -8.63
N ILE A 43 -3.02 1.36 -8.09
CA ILE A 43 -3.46 0.15 -7.36
C ILE A 43 -4.26 0.50 -6.11
N ILE A 44 -3.74 1.36 -5.23
CA ILE A 44 -4.41 1.74 -3.98
C ILE A 44 -5.76 2.41 -4.27
N ARG A 45 -5.80 3.28 -5.28
CA ARG A 45 -7.02 3.96 -5.72
C ARG A 45 -8.05 2.97 -6.25
N GLU A 46 -7.66 2.06 -7.14
CA GLU A 46 -8.59 1.08 -7.70
C GLU A 46 -9.11 0.13 -6.62
N ILE A 47 -8.24 -0.28 -5.68
CA ILE A 47 -8.64 -1.06 -4.50
C ILE A 47 -9.66 -0.29 -3.67
N SER A 48 -9.38 0.99 -3.36
CA SER A 48 -10.30 1.84 -2.60
C SER A 48 -11.66 1.92 -3.29
N LYS A 49 -11.68 2.06 -4.62
CA LYS A 49 -12.91 2.14 -5.41
C LYS A 49 -13.65 0.81 -5.51
N ALA A 50 -12.93 -0.30 -5.64
CA ALA A 50 -13.51 -1.63 -5.80
C ALA A 50 -14.06 -2.21 -4.48
N THR A 51 -13.44 -1.85 -3.34
CA THR A 51 -13.70 -2.49 -2.05
C THR A 51 -14.25 -1.53 -0.99
N GLY A 52 -14.08 -0.23 -1.15
CA GLY A 52 -14.34 0.75 -0.09
C GLY A 52 -13.36 0.70 1.08
N PHE A 53 -12.27 -0.09 0.99
CA PHE A 53 -11.35 -0.30 2.13
C PHE A 53 -10.64 0.97 2.62
N PHE A 54 -10.51 2.00 1.78
CA PHE A 54 -9.93 3.29 2.17
C PHE A 54 -10.94 4.44 2.09
N ASP A 55 -12.24 4.13 2.19
CA ASP A 55 -13.29 5.13 2.12
C ASP A 55 -13.14 6.15 3.26
N GLY A 56 -13.08 7.44 2.90
CA GLY A 56 -12.84 8.53 3.84
C GLY A 56 -11.40 8.73 4.31
N LEU A 57 -10.42 7.91 3.90
CA LEU A 57 -9.01 8.09 4.30
C LEU A 57 -8.28 9.18 3.49
N TYR A 58 -8.47 9.15 2.18
CA TYR A 58 -7.81 10.06 1.24
C TYR A 58 -8.74 11.21 0.86
N THR A 59 -8.17 12.41 0.80
CA THR A 59 -8.89 13.59 0.31
C THR A 59 -8.98 13.58 -1.22
N GLY A 60 -9.90 14.36 -1.79
CA GLY A 60 -10.09 14.43 -3.25
C GLY A 60 -8.80 14.77 -4.04
N ALA A 61 -7.92 15.58 -3.45
CA ALA A 61 -6.61 15.88 -4.03
C ALA A 61 -5.65 14.67 -3.99
N GLU A 62 -5.71 13.84 -2.95
CA GLU A 62 -4.89 12.63 -2.84
C GLU A 62 -5.39 11.50 -3.75
N LEU A 63 -6.64 11.56 -4.20
CA LEU A 63 -7.19 10.62 -5.19
C LEU A 63 -6.68 10.89 -6.61
N ASP A 64 -6.02 12.03 -6.85
CA ASP A 64 -5.42 12.36 -8.14
C ASP A 64 -3.89 12.25 -8.09
N ALA A 65 -3.34 11.35 -8.89
CA ALA A 65 -1.89 11.12 -8.95
C ALA A 65 -1.09 12.36 -9.41
N LYS A 66 -1.71 13.29 -10.14
CA LYS A 66 -1.04 14.51 -10.66
C LYS A 66 -0.94 15.60 -9.59
N SER A 67 -1.77 15.56 -8.55
CA SER A 67 -1.69 16.49 -7.43
C SER A 67 -0.42 16.29 -6.58
N PHE A 68 0.26 15.14 -6.69
CA PHE A 68 1.51 14.87 -5.99
C PHE A 68 2.71 15.52 -6.67
N GLN A 69 2.95 16.79 -6.36
CA GLN A 69 4.12 17.54 -6.81
C GLN A 69 5.36 17.21 -5.95
N ASP A 70 5.20 17.24 -4.62
CA ASP A 70 6.30 17.07 -3.68
C ASP A 70 6.51 15.62 -3.22
N LYS A 71 7.75 15.32 -2.85
CA LYS A 71 8.12 14.02 -2.26
C LYS A 71 7.41 13.78 -0.92
N GLU A 72 7.23 14.83 -0.11
CA GLU A 72 6.59 14.73 1.20
C GLU A 72 5.13 14.28 1.09
N SER A 73 4.37 14.84 0.16
CA SER A 73 2.98 14.44 -0.10
C SER A 73 2.88 12.96 -0.49
N LYS A 74 3.83 12.45 -1.31
CA LYS A 74 3.89 11.02 -1.69
C LYS A 74 4.18 10.12 -0.48
N ILE A 75 5.08 10.57 0.40
CA ILE A 75 5.42 9.86 1.63
C ILE A 75 4.19 9.83 2.55
N ALA A 76 3.52 10.96 2.75
CA ALA A 76 2.34 11.06 3.60
C ALA A 76 1.20 10.14 3.11
N PHE A 77 0.97 10.10 1.80
CA PHE A 77 -0.03 9.21 1.18
C PHE A 77 0.25 7.73 1.50
N LEU A 78 1.47 7.28 1.24
CA LEU A 78 1.87 5.89 1.53
C LEU A 78 1.89 5.60 3.03
N GLN A 79 2.27 6.57 3.86
CA GLN A 79 2.29 6.42 5.30
C GLN A 79 0.89 6.17 5.86
N LYS A 80 -0.13 6.91 5.37
CA LYS A 80 -1.54 6.65 5.71
C LYS A 80 -1.95 5.20 5.39
N THR A 81 -1.55 4.69 4.22
CA THR A 81 -1.83 3.29 3.83
C THR A 81 -1.19 2.29 4.80
N ILE A 82 0.09 2.50 5.13
CA ILE A 82 0.86 1.65 6.04
C ILE A 82 0.25 1.68 7.44
N ASP A 83 -0.16 2.85 7.90
CA ASP A 83 -0.74 3.03 9.22
C ASP A 83 -2.09 2.30 9.33
N VAL A 84 -2.96 2.42 8.31
CA VAL A 84 -4.25 1.69 8.28
C VAL A 84 -4.00 0.20 8.35
N LEU A 85 -3.10 -0.32 7.52
CA LEU A 85 -2.80 -1.75 7.51
C LEU A 85 -2.22 -2.24 8.83
N SER A 86 -1.41 -1.41 9.48
CA SER A 86 -0.85 -1.75 10.78
C SER A 86 -1.92 -1.84 11.87
N PHE A 87 -2.91 -0.94 11.85
CA PHE A 87 -4.06 -1.03 12.75
C PHE A 87 -4.94 -2.24 12.43
N VAL A 88 -5.23 -2.49 11.14
CA VAL A 88 -6.08 -3.61 10.71
C VAL A 88 -5.44 -4.96 11.02
N GLN A 89 -4.12 -5.11 10.86
CA GLN A 89 -3.42 -6.33 11.24
C GLN A 89 -3.17 -6.45 12.74
N GLY A 90 -3.20 -5.33 13.47
CA GLY A 90 -2.77 -5.29 14.87
C GLY A 90 -1.26 -5.41 15.06
N GLU A 91 -0.46 -5.40 13.99
CA GLU A 91 1.01 -5.42 14.03
C GLU A 91 1.57 -4.30 13.16
N VAL A 92 2.70 -3.71 13.57
CA VAL A 92 3.31 -2.62 12.79
C VAL A 92 4.02 -3.16 11.55
N VAL A 93 3.55 -2.71 10.40
CA VAL A 93 4.12 -3.06 9.09
C VAL A 93 5.51 -2.42 8.95
N ARG A 94 6.55 -3.23 8.71
CA ARG A 94 7.97 -2.81 8.66
C ARG A 94 8.38 -2.17 7.33
N VAL A 95 7.50 -1.37 6.75
CA VAL A 95 7.65 -0.74 5.45
C VAL A 95 7.90 0.76 5.62
N ARG A 96 8.82 1.33 4.84
CA ARG A 96 9.15 2.77 4.91
C ARG A 96 8.65 3.48 3.65
N ALA A 97 7.65 4.34 3.79
CA ALA A 97 7.11 5.14 2.69
C ALA A 97 8.21 5.90 1.92
N SER A 98 9.17 6.53 2.61
CA SER A 98 10.28 7.27 1.97
C SER A 98 11.15 6.40 1.06
N LYS A 99 11.29 5.11 1.37
CA LYS A 99 12.08 4.16 0.59
C LYS A 99 11.31 3.69 -0.63
N ILE A 100 10.01 3.45 -0.49
CA ILE A 100 9.11 3.15 -1.61
C ILE A 100 9.10 4.30 -2.63
N VAL A 101 8.93 5.54 -2.17
CA VAL A 101 8.94 6.73 -3.05
C VAL A 101 10.28 6.88 -3.78
N ALA A 102 11.38 6.46 -3.15
CA ALA A 102 12.70 6.44 -3.76
C ALA A 102 12.95 5.24 -4.70
N GLY A 103 11.97 4.37 -4.92
CA GLY A 103 12.11 3.16 -5.73
C GLY A 103 13.00 2.09 -5.09
N GLN A 104 13.14 2.11 -3.76
CA GLN A 104 13.90 1.15 -2.97
C GLN A 104 12.95 0.20 -2.24
N GLU A 105 13.48 -0.95 -1.79
CA GLU A 105 12.72 -1.95 -1.02
C GLU A 105 11.47 -2.47 -1.76
N ALA A 106 11.64 -2.84 -3.04
CA ALA A 106 10.57 -3.40 -3.86
C ALA A 106 9.93 -4.64 -3.21
N GLU A 107 10.72 -5.50 -2.55
CA GLU A 107 10.20 -6.66 -1.80
C GLU A 107 9.20 -6.25 -0.72
N LYS A 108 9.55 -5.26 0.11
CA LYS A 108 8.66 -4.74 1.15
C LYS A 108 7.42 -4.04 0.58
N THR A 109 7.57 -3.41 -0.59
CA THR A 109 6.43 -2.82 -1.31
C THR A 109 5.45 -3.91 -1.75
N ASN A 110 5.96 -5.03 -2.26
CA ASN A 110 5.14 -6.18 -2.63
C ASN A 110 4.47 -6.81 -1.40
N GLU A 111 5.20 -6.94 -0.29
CA GLU A 111 4.65 -7.41 0.98
C GLU A 111 3.48 -6.52 1.42
N LEU A 112 3.64 -5.19 1.41
CA LEU A 112 2.56 -4.25 1.72
C LEU A 112 1.31 -4.49 0.86
N LEU A 113 1.48 -4.67 -0.46
CA LEU A 113 0.38 -4.93 -1.39
C LEU A 113 -0.31 -6.29 -1.14
N GLN A 114 0.46 -7.30 -0.73
CA GLN A 114 -0.09 -8.59 -0.33
C GLN A 114 -0.88 -8.48 0.97
N LEU A 115 -0.33 -7.79 1.99
CA LEU A 115 -1.02 -7.57 3.26
C LEU A 115 -2.34 -6.83 3.04
N LEU A 116 -2.35 -5.82 2.16
CA LEU A 116 -3.55 -5.12 1.74
C LEU A 116 -4.57 -6.08 1.11
N SER A 117 -4.15 -6.84 0.12
CA SER A 117 -5.02 -7.80 -0.57
C SER A 117 -5.62 -8.81 0.39
N ILE A 118 -4.80 -9.35 1.30
CA ILE A 118 -5.24 -10.33 2.30
C ILE A 118 -6.23 -9.70 3.29
N ALA A 119 -5.98 -8.47 3.75
CA ALA A 119 -6.90 -7.77 4.66
C ALA A 119 -8.29 -7.59 4.04
N ILE A 120 -8.34 -7.23 2.75
CA ILE A 120 -9.57 -7.09 1.97
C ILE A 120 -10.26 -8.44 1.78
N LEU A 121 -9.52 -9.47 1.36
CA LEU A 121 -10.07 -10.81 1.14
C LEU A 121 -10.62 -11.42 2.44
N LYS A 122 -10.03 -11.06 3.59
CA LYS A 122 -10.52 -11.42 4.93
C LYS A 122 -11.73 -10.59 5.39
N LYS A 123 -12.19 -9.62 4.59
CA LYS A 123 -13.25 -8.66 4.95
C LYS A 123 -12.96 -7.92 6.27
N SER A 124 -11.71 -7.53 6.46
CA SER A 124 -11.30 -6.79 7.66
C SER A 124 -11.91 -5.38 7.63
N ASP A 125 -12.39 -4.89 8.76
CA ASP A 125 -12.90 -3.53 8.87
C ASP A 125 -11.73 -2.53 8.99
N SER A 126 -11.69 -1.57 8.07
CA SER A 126 -10.72 -0.47 8.08
C SER A 126 -11.31 0.83 8.61
N GLY A 127 -12.61 0.90 8.88
CA GLY A 127 -13.29 2.12 9.31
C GLY A 127 -12.78 2.62 10.66
N GLU A 128 -12.57 1.72 11.62
CA GLU A 128 -11.96 2.08 12.90
C GLU A 128 -10.51 2.55 12.72
N ALA A 129 -9.71 1.82 11.94
CA ALA A 129 -8.31 2.17 11.65
C ALA A 129 -8.19 3.58 11.01
N ILE A 130 -9.04 3.89 10.05
CA ILE A 130 -9.08 5.20 9.38
C ILE A 130 -9.43 6.29 10.38
N ARG A 131 -10.46 6.11 11.21
CA ARG A 131 -10.86 7.06 12.25
C ARG A 131 -9.71 7.39 13.20
N ARG A 132 -8.98 6.37 13.66
CA ARG A 132 -7.84 6.54 14.57
C ARG A 132 -6.73 7.39 13.91
N ILE A 133 -6.41 7.11 12.66
CA ILE A 133 -5.40 7.88 11.90
C ILE A 133 -5.85 9.32 11.68
N LEU A 134 -7.12 9.54 11.34
CA LEU A 134 -7.68 10.89 11.18
C LEU A 134 -7.70 11.67 12.50
N ASN A 135 -7.83 10.99 13.65
CA ASN A 135 -7.68 11.56 14.98
C ASN A 135 -6.20 11.81 15.38
N GLY A 136 -5.24 11.49 14.50
CA GLY A 136 -3.81 11.69 14.74
C GLY A 136 -3.11 10.53 15.46
N GLU A 137 -3.80 9.40 15.70
CA GLU A 137 -3.17 8.21 16.25
C GLU A 137 -2.28 7.53 15.20
N ARG A 138 -1.12 7.04 15.63
CA ARG A 138 -0.21 6.28 14.77
C ARG A 138 0.10 4.93 15.41
N PRO A 139 0.30 3.88 14.59
CA PRO A 139 0.64 2.56 15.09
C PRO A 139 2.02 2.63 15.76
N VAL A 140 2.02 2.51 17.08
CA VAL A 140 3.25 2.59 17.88
C VAL A 140 3.99 1.27 17.73
N HIS A 141 5.27 1.30 17.38
CA HIS A 141 6.14 0.14 17.53
C HIS A 141 6.15 -0.23 19.01
N LYS A 142 5.42 -1.29 19.40
CA LYS A 142 5.73 -1.97 20.66
C LYS A 142 7.15 -2.52 20.48
N ARG A 143 8.14 -1.81 21.02
CA ARG A 143 9.47 -2.37 21.28
C ARG A 143 9.22 -3.57 22.20
N ARG A 144 9.20 -4.76 21.60
CA ARG A 144 9.39 -6.01 22.34
C ARG A 144 10.87 -6.19 22.59
#